data_AF-A0A436WBI9-F1
#
_entry.id   AF-A0A436WBI9-F1
#
_cell.length_a   1.000
_cell.length_b   1.000
_cell.length_c   1.000
_cell.angle_alpha   90.00
_cell.angle_beta   90.00
_cell.angle_gamma   90.00
#
_symmetry.space_group_name_H-M   'P 1'
#
loop_
_entity.id
_entity.type
_entity.pdbx_description
1 polymer ?
#
loop_
_entity_poly.entity_id
_entity_poly.type
_entity_poly.pdbx_seq_one_letter_code
_entity_poly.pdbx_strand_id
1 'polypeptide(L)' 'LYVRVPRLFEDLALARLDGRFPRLIDKLTRAQLLILDDFGTHSLTDQQRFHLFEIVEERYRRKSTLITAQLQGDAGLP' A
#
# COMPACT_ATOMS: atom_id res chain seq x y z
N LEU A 1 -0.23 -4.96 -11.10
CA LEU A 1 -1.19 -4.00 -10.54
C LEU A 1 -0.41 -2.78 -10.08
N TYR A 2 -0.65 -1.63 -10.69
CA TYR A 2 -0.03 -0.36 -10.32
C TYR A 2 -1.00 0.44 -9.46
N VAL A 3 -0.52 0.97 -8.34
CA VAL A 3 -1.26 1.89 -7.47
C VAL A 3 -0.33 2.98 -6.97
N ARG A 4 -0.84 4.20 -6.85
CA ARG A 4 -0.17 5.23 -6.04
C ARG A 4 -0.62 5.10 -4.59
N VAL A 5 0.33 5.13 -3.67
CA VAL A 5 0.09 4.92 -2.23
C VAL A 5 -0.92 5.91 -1.64
N PRO A 6 -0.88 7.23 -1.92
CA PRO A 6 -1.90 8.15 -1.41
C PRO A 6 -3.32 7.79 -1.83
N ARG A 7 -3.51 7.47 -3.12
CA ARG A 7 -4.81 7.08 -3.68
C ARG A 7 -5.28 5.72 -3.15
N LEU A 8 -4.35 4.79 -2.92
CA LEU A 8 -4.67 3.50 -2.29
C LEU A 8 -5.34 3.71 -0.93
N PHE A 9 -4.86 4.65 -0.11
CA PHE A 9 -5.48 4.90 1.19
C PHE A 9 -6.87 5.53 1.11
N GLU A 10 -7.08 6.44 0.17
CA GLU A 10 -8.42 6.96 -0.14
C GLU A 10 -9.37 5.84 -0.56
N ASP A 11 -8.91 4.97 -1.46
CA ASP A 11 -9.68 3.81 -1.93
C ASP A 11 -9.99 2.83 -0.79
N LEU A 12 -9.04 2.56 0.10
CA LEU A 12 -9.23 1.72 1.29
C LEU A 12 -10.23 2.34 2.28
N ALA A 13 -10.19 3.65 2.48
CA ALA A 13 -11.14 4.36 3.34
C ALA A 13 -12.57 4.29 2.77
N LEU A 14 -12.74 4.60 1.49
CA LEU A 14 -14.03 4.54 0.80
C LEU A 14 -14.58 3.10 0.75
N ALA A 15 -13.72 2.13 0.42
CA ALA A 15 -14.11 0.72 0.35
C ALA A 15 -14.59 0.18 1.69
N ARG A 16 -14.16 0.78 2.82
CA ARG A 16 -14.66 0.41 4.15
C ARG A 16 -16.09 0.91 4.38
N LEU A 17 -16.44 2.08 3.86
CA LEU A 17 -17.76 2.68 4.02
C LEU A 17 -18.83 1.98 3.18
N ASP A 18 -18.46 1.42 2.04
CA ASP A 18 -19.40 0.78 1.10
C ASP A 18 -19.24 -0.75 0.97
N GLY A 19 -18.46 -1.36 1.88
CA GLY A 19 -18.31 -2.81 1.98
C GLY A 19 -17.40 -3.45 0.92
N ARG A 20 -16.74 -2.69 0.06
CA ARG A 20 -15.79 -3.21 -0.95
C ARG A 20 -14.42 -3.56 -0.39
N PHE A 21 -14.16 -3.27 0.88
CA PHE A 21 -12.83 -3.41 1.50
C PHE A 21 -12.20 -4.80 1.31
N PRO A 22 -12.89 -5.93 1.60
CA PRO A 22 -12.30 -7.25 1.40
C PRO A 22 -11.90 -7.52 -0.06
N ARG A 23 -12.72 -7.05 -1.01
CA ARG A 23 -12.46 -7.18 -2.45
C ARG A 23 -11.22 -6.41 -2.89
N LEU A 24 -10.99 -5.23 -2.32
CA LEU A 24 -9.81 -4.42 -2.62
C LEU A 24 -8.54 -5.08 -2.06
N ILE A 25 -8.58 -5.58 -0.82
CA ILE A 25 -7.48 -6.35 -0.22
C ILE A 25 -7.15 -7.58 -1.08
N ASP A 26 -8.15 -8.40 -1.44
CA ASP A 26 -7.95 -9.58 -2.29
C ASP A 26 -7.30 -9.25 -3.63
N LYS A 27 -7.69 -8.13 -4.24
CA LYS A 27 -7.10 -7.67 -5.51
C LYS A 27 -5.63 -7.31 -5.34
N LEU A 28 -5.26 -6.67 -4.23
CA LEU A 28 -3.89 -6.25 -3.92
C LEU A 28 -3.01 -7.46 -3.57
N THR A 29 -3.49 -8.39 -2.75
CA THR A 29 -2.72 -9.56 -2.29
C THR A 29 -2.52 -10.60 -3.40
N ARG A 30 -3.49 -10.79 -4.31
CA ARG A 30 -3.41 -11.78 -5.40
C ARG A 30 -2.60 -11.34 -6.62
N ALA A 31 -2.30 -10.04 -6.77
CA ALA A 31 -1.55 -9.53 -7.91
C ALA A 31 -0.17 -10.21 -8.02
N GLN A 32 0.18 -10.74 -9.20
CA GLN A 32 1.50 -11.36 -9.40
C GLN A 32 2.64 -10.36 -9.16
N LEU A 33 2.48 -9.15 -9.70
CA LEU A 33 3.29 -7.97 -9.42
C LEU A 33 2.39 -6.85 -8.89
N LEU A 34 2.68 -6.35 -7.69
CA LEU A 34 2.10 -5.13 -7.11
C LEU A 34 3.16 -4.03 -7.12
N ILE A 35 2.83 -2.88 -7.72
CA ILE A 35 3.67 -1.69 -7.75
C ILE A 35 3.02 -0.64 -6.84
N LEU A 36 3.71 -0.28 -5.77
CA LEU A 36 3.31 0.77 -4.82
C LEU A 36 4.15 2.02 -5.11
N ASP A 37 3.55 3.00 -5.76
CA ASP A 37 4.22 4.23 -6.19
C ASP A 37 3.99 5.40 -5.24
N ASP A 38 4.91 6.37 -5.23
CA ASP A 38 4.92 7.53 -4.33
C ASP A 38 4.91 7.18 -2.82
N PHE A 39 5.60 6.11 -2.43
CA PHE A 39 5.73 5.72 -1.02
C PHE A 39 6.53 6.77 -0.23
N GLY A 40 6.10 7.05 1.01
CA GLY A 40 6.83 7.93 1.94
C GLY A 40 6.70 9.44 1.67
N THR A 41 5.84 9.84 0.72
CA THR A 41 5.57 11.26 0.41
C THR A 41 4.82 12.01 1.52
N HIS A 42 4.11 11.29 2.39
CA HIS A 42 3.42 11.82 3.56
C HIS A 42 3.53 10.85 4.74
N SER A 43 3.43 11.38 5.97
CA SER A 43 3.35 10.56 7.17
C SER A 43 2.10 9.68 7.16
N LEU A 44 2.27 8.41 7.50
CA LEU A 44 1.19 7.44 7.55
C LEU A 44 0.51 7.42 8.92
N THR A 45 -0.83 7.37 8.93
CA THR A 45 -1.59 7.08 10.14
C THR A 45 -1.34 5.62 10.59
N ASP A 46 -1.60 5.30 11.86
CA ASP A 46 -1.41 3.94 12.37
C ASP A 46 -2.23 2.91 11.58
N GLN A 47 -3.47 3.28 11.22
CA GLN A 47 -4.33 2.43 10.39
C GLN A 47 -3.76 2.21 9.00
N GLN A 48 -3.20 3.24 8.35
CA GLN A 48 -2.57 3.12 7.04
C GLN A 48 -1.32 2.24 7.08
N ARG A 49 -0.49 2.40 8.13
CA ARG A 49 0.68 1.52 8.38
C ARG A 49 0.25 0.07 8.55
N PHE A 50 -0.80 -0.18 9.34
CA PHE A 50 -1.34 -1.51 9.56
C PHE A 50 -1.82 -2.17 8.26
N HIS A 51 -2.63 -1.47 7.45
CA HIS A 51 -3.11 -1.99 6.17
C HIS A 51 -1.97 -2.33 5.20
N LEU A 52 -0.96 -1.48 5.10
CA LEU A 52 0.23 -1.77 4.29
C LEU A 52 0.98 -2.99 4.82
N PHE A 53 1.13 -3.10 6.14
CA PHE A 53 1.79 -4.24 6.76
C PHE A 53 1.07 -5.55 6.42
N GLU A 54 -0.25 -5.62 6.58
CA GLU A 54 -1.04 -6.81 6.23
C GLU A 54 -0.89 -7.19 4.75
N ILE A 55 -0.95 -6.20 3.84
CA ILE A 55 -0.78 -6.44 2.40
C ILE A 55 0.63 -6.99 2.10
N VAL A 56 1.67 -6.42 2.73
CA VAL A 56 3.05 -6.84 2.50
C VAL A 56 3.33 -8.21 3.11
N GLU A 57 2.85 -8.45 4.33
CA GLU A 57 2.98 -9.72 5.05
C GLU A 57 2.35 -10.86 4.23
N GLU A 58 1.12 -10.67 3.74
CA GLU A 58 0.43 -11.71 2.96
C GLU A 58 1.16 -12.03 1.64
N ARG A 59 1.88 -11.05 1.09
CA ARG A 59 2.66 -11.19 -0.15
C ARG A 59 4.08 -11.70 0.07
N TYR A 60 4.60 -11.61 1.30
CA TYR A 60 6.00 -11.91 1.62
C TYR A 60 6.38 -13.33 1.20
N ARG A 61 7.49 -13.46 0.44
CA ARG A 61 7.96 -14.72 -0.17
C ARG A 61 6.96 -15.46 -1.09
N ARG A 62 5.83 -14.85 -1.45
CA ARG A 62 4.79 -15.47 -2.29
C ARG A 62 4.57 -14.75 -3.62
N LYS A 63 4.64 -13.41 -3.63
CA LYS A 63 4.39 -12.57 -4.82
C LYS A 63 5.40 -11.42 -4.89
N SER A 64 5.59 -10.86 -6.07
CA SER A 64 6.54 -9.75 -6.28
C SER A 64 5.93 -8.40 -5.92
N THR A 65 6.62 -7.59 -5.13
CA THR A 65 6.20 -6.23 -4.78
C THR A 65 7.32 -5.27 -5.16
N LEU A 66 7.01 -4.25 -5.97
CA LEU A 66 7.90 -3.13 -6.25
C LEU A 66 7.39 -1.91 -5.49
N ILE A 67 8.28 -1.19 -4.82
CA ILE A 67 7.97 0.05 -4.12
C ILE A 67 8.87 1.14 -4.71
N THR A 68 8.28 2.25 -5.11
CA THR A 68 9.01 3.47 -5.47
C THR A 68 8.76 4.51 -4.40
N ALA A 69 9.84 5.09 -3.90
CA ALA A 69 9.82 6.11 -2.87
C ALA A 69 10.66 7.29 -3.34
N GLN A 70 10.23 8.50 -3.00
CA GLN A 70 11.06 9.69 -3.19
C GLN A 70 11.81 9.94 -1.90
N LEU A 71 13.12 9.67 -1.91
CA LEU A 71 13.99 10.10 -0.83
C LEU A 71 14.37 11.55 -1.14
N GLN A 72 13.85 12.48 -0.34
CA GLN A 72 14.44 13.81 -0.32
C GLN A 72 15.83 13.65 0.30
N GLY A 73 16.87 14.05 -0.44
CA GLY A 73 18.24 13.99 0.06
C GLY A 73 18.33 14.71 1.41
N ASP A 74 18.92 14.05 2.39
CA ASP A 74 19.18 14.51 3.77
C ASP A 74 18.04 14.50 4.79
N ALA A 75 17.13 13.54 4.72
CA ALA A 75 16.46 13.08 5.94
C ALA A 75 16.65 11.57 6.04
N GLY A 76 17.38 11.14 7.08
CA GLY A 76 17.49 9.73 7.44
C GLY A 76 16.12 9.07 7.37
N LEU A 77 16.08 7.90 6.74
CA LEU A 77 14.90 7.03 6.75
C LEU A 77 14.31 7.01 8.17
N PRO A 78 12.98 7.12 8.33
CA PRO A 78 12.37 6.94 9.65
C PRO A 78 12.77 5.60 10.28
#